data_AF-A0A1H4DB58-F1
#
_entry.id   AF-A0A1H4DB58-F1
#
_cell.length_a   1.000
_cell.length_b   1.000
_cell.length_c   1.000
_cell.angle_alpha   90.00
_cell.angle_beta   90.00
_cell.angle_gamma   90.00
#
_symmetry.space_group_name_H-M   'P 1'
#
loop_
_entity.id
_entity.type
_entity.pdbx_description
1 polymer ?
#
loop_
_entity_poly.entity_id
_entity_poly.type
_entity_poly.pdbx_seq_one_letter_code
_entity_poly.pdbx_strand_id
1 'polypeptide(L)' 'MNNQRRNQLRDIQQELRDIYARLDVLYDEEQAAYDNTPESLQDSEQGEQAQNAIDTIETIRDQVLEAADGIDEIFD' A
#
# COMPACT_ATOMS: atom_id res chain seq x y z
N MET A 1 15.60 -4.42 24.87
CA MET A 1 14.73 -5.50 24.34
C MET A 1 15.50 -6.81 24.27
N ASN A 2 14.88 -7.98 24.51
CA ASN A 2 15.58 -9.26 24.33
C ASN A 2 15.56 -9.71 22.86
N ASN A 3 16.45 -10.64 22.49
CA ASN A 3 16.62 -11.07 21.10
C ASN A 3 15.35 -11.69 20.50
N GLN A 4 14.56 -12.42 21.30
CA GLN A 4 13.30 -13.00 20.83
C GLN A 4 12.31 -11.92 20.37
N ARG A 5 12.05 -10.89 21.20
CA ARG A 5 11.15 -9.80 20.82
C ARG A 5 11.70 -8.98 19.65
N ARG A 6 13.02 -8.82 19.54
CA ARG A 6 13.65 -8.18 18.37
C ARG A 6 13.39 -8.93 17.07
N ASN A 7 13.53 -10.25 17.09
CA ASN A 7 13.29 -11.06 15.89
C ASN A 7 11.82 -10.98 15.46
N GLN A 8 10.88 -11.11 16.40
CA GLN A 8 9.45 -10.99 16.09
C GLN A 8 9.09 -9.64 15.45
N LEU A 9 9.70 -8.54 15.92
CA LEU A 9 9.48 -7.22 15.32
C LEU A 9 10.06 -7.12 13.91
N ARG A 10 11.23 -7.72 13.65
CA ARG A 10 11.79 -7.79 12.28
C ARG A 10 10.95 -8.62 11.34
N ASP A 11 10.40 -9.73 11.82
CA ASP A 11 9.49 -10.56 11.02
C ASP A 11 8.25 -9.75 10.63
N ILE A 12 7.63 -9.03 11.58
CA ILE A 12 6.50 -8.13 11.32
C ILE A 12 6.89 -7.03 10.33
N GLN A 13 8.06 -6.42 10.49
CA GLN A 13 8.56 -5.39 9.58
C GLN A 13 8.66 -5.92 8.15
N GLN A 14 9.22 -7.12 7.96
CA GLN A 14 9.32 -7.74 6.65
C GLN A 14 7.94 -8.03 6.06
N GLU A 15 7.01 -8.55 6.86
CA GLU A 15 5.62 -8.79 6.42
C GLU A 15 4.94 -7.49 5.96
N LEU A 16 5.16 -6.37 6.65
CA LEU A 16 4.65 -5.06 6.22
C LEU A 16 5.25 -4.61 4.88
N ARG A 17 6.57 -4.78 4.68
CA ARG A 17 7.22 -4.46 3.39
C ARG A 17 6.70 -5.33 2.25
N ASP A 18 6.45 -6.61 2.51
CA ASP A 18 5.88 -7.53 1.53
C ASP A 18 4.42 -7.14 1.17
N ILE A 19 3.64 -6.69 2.17
CA ILE A 19 2.30 -6.15 1.95
C ILE A 19 2.37 -4.86 1.12
N TYR A 20 3.28 -3.93 1.46
CA TYR A 20 3.50 -2.71 0.68
C TYR A 20 3.79 -3.03 -0.79
N ALA A 21 4.72 -3.94 -1.07
CA ALA A 21 5.08 -4.30 -2.45
C ALA A 21 3.89 -4.88 -3.22
N ARG A 22 3.01 -5.64 -2.55
CA ARG A 22 1.78 -6.16 -3.17
C ARG A 22 0.74 -5.07 -3.41
N LEU A 23 0.60 -4.11 -2.50
CA LEU A 23 -0.28 -2.95 -2.68
C LEU A 23 0.21 -2.06 -3.82
N ASP A 24 1.52 -1.88 -3.96
CA ASP A 24 2.15 -1.08 -5.01
C ASP A 24 1.86 -1.65 -6.40
N VAL A 25 1.98 -2.97 -6.57
CA VAL A 25 1.61 -3.65 -7.82
C VAL A 25 0.12 -3.48 -8.13
N LEU A 26 -0.76 -3.64 -7.14
CA LEU A 26 -2.21 -3.48 -7.34
C LEU A 26 -2.58 -2.04 -7.65
N TYR A 27 -1.91 -1.07 -7.02
CA TYR A 27 -2.08 0.35 -7.33
C TYR A 27 -1.76 0.65 -8.79
N ASP A 28 -0.61 0.16 -9.27
CA ASP A 28 -0.19 0.34 -10.67
C ASP A 28 -1.17 -0.34 -11.65
N GLU A 29 -1.67 -1.54 -11.30
CA GLU A 29 -2.66 -2.25 -12.10
C GLU A 29 -4.00 -1.49 -12.19
N GLU A 30 -4.51 -0.96 -11.08
CA GLU A 30 -5.75 -0.17 -11.04
C GLU A 30 -5.58 1.17 -11.75
N GLN A 31 -4.46 1.87 -11.55
CA GLN A 31 -4.16 3.12 -12.26
C GLN A 31 -4.09 2.88 -13.77
N ALA A 32 -3.40 1.82 -14.21
CA ALA A 32 -3.35 1.45 -15.62
C ALA A 32 -4.73 1.08 -16.18
N ALA A 33 -5.57 0.39 -15.41
CA ALA A 33 -6.93 0.06 -15.82
C ALA A 33 -7.79 1.32 -15.98
N TYR A 34 -7.67 2.27 -15.06
CA TYR A 34 -8.36 3.55 -15.12
C TYR A 34 -7.88 4.41 -16.30
N ASP A 35 -6.57 4.54 -16.50
CA ASP A 35 -5.97 5.34 -17.57
C ASP A 35 -6.34 4.80 -18.97
N ASN A 36 -6.54 3.49 -19.10
CA ASN A 36 -6.98 2.86 -20.35
C ASN A 36 -8.50 2.91 -20.56
N THR A 37 -9.27 3.37 -19.57
CA THR A 37 -10.72 3.53 -19.67
C THR A 37 -11.06 4.77 -20.50
N PRO A 38 -12.04 4.72 -21.44
CA PRO A 38 -12.48 5.91 -22.18
C PRO A 38 -12.89 7.06 -21.25
N GLU A 39 -12.56 8.30 -21.63
CA GLU A 39 -12.84 9.51 -20.83
C GLU A 39 -14.33 9.63 -20.44
N SER A 40 -15.26 9.25 -21.34
CA SER A 40 -16.70 9.25 -21.04
C SER A 40 -17.13 8.27 -19.94
N LEU A 41 -16.30 7.26 -19.64
CA LEU A 41 -16.50 6.29 -18.57
C LEU A 41 -15.68 6.65 -17.32
N GLN A 42 -14.57 7.38 -17.46
CA GLN A 42 -13.83 7.96 -16.32
C GLN A 42 -14.71 8.96 -15.54
N ASP A 43 -15.48 9.80 -16.25
CA ASP A 43 -16.44 10.73 -15.63
C ASP A 43 -17.76 10.06 -15.16
N SER A 44 -17.86 8.74 -15.27
CA SER A 44 -19.04 8.01 -14.82
C SER A 44 -18.93 7.62 -13.34
N GLU A 45 -20.04 7.22 -12.73
CA GLU A 45 -20.05 6.68 -11.36
C GLU A 45 -19.05 5.51 -11.19
N GLN A 46 -18.83 4.71 -12.24
CA GLN A 46 -17.84 3.63 -12.20
C GLN A 46 -16.40 4.15 -12.19
N GLY A 47 -16.11 5.24 -12.91
CA GLY A 47 -14.81 5.87 -12.90
C GLY A 47 -14.52 6.58 -11.57
N GLU A 48 -15.51 7.26 -10.99
CA GLU A 48 -15.41 7.81 -9.64
C GLU A 48 -15.11 6.71 -8.60
N GLN A 49 -15.77 5.55 -8.70
CA GLN A 49 -15.49 4.41 -7.80
C GLN A 49 -14.07 3.88 -7.98
N ALA A 50 -13.57 3.77 -9.22
CA ALA A 50 -12.20 3.35 -9.50
C ALA A 50 -11.18 4.34 -8.92
N GLN A 51 -11.37 5.64 -9.14
CA GLN A 51 -10.49 6.67 -8.57
C GLN A 51 -10.48 6.63 -7.03
N ASN A 52 -11.65 6.50 -6.39
CA ASN A 52 -11.73 6.35 -4.93
C ASN A 52 -10.98 5.09 -4.43
N ALA A 53 -11.03 3.99 -5.18
CA ALA A 53 -10.31 2.77 -4.84
C ALA A 53 -8.78 2.99 -4.94
N ILE A 54 -8.31 3.61 -6.02
CA ILE A 54 -6.90 3.98 -6.24
C ILE A 54 -6.40 4.86 -5.09
N ASP A 55 -7.12 5.94 -4.76
CA ASP A 55 -6.76 6.87 -3.67
C ASP A 55 -6.69 6.16 -2.30
N THR A 56 -7.61 5.20 -2.08
CA THR A 56 -7.62 4.38 -0.86
C THR A 56 -6.40 3.45 -0.83
N ILE A 57 -6.05 2.80 -1.94
CA ILE A 57 -4.87 1.92 -2.02
C ILE A 57 -3.60 2.72 -1.74
N GLU A 58 -3.44 3.90 -2.34
CA GLU A 58 -2.31 4.80 -2.09
C GLU A 58 -2.19 5.13 -0.60
N THR A 59 -3.29 5.57 0.02
CA THR A 59 -3.33 5.90 1.45
C THR A 59 -2.91 4.72 2.33
N ILE A 60 -3.44 3.51 2.04
CA ILE A 60 -3.11 2.30 2.82
C ILE A 60 -1.64 1.91 2.60
N ARG A 61 -1.15 1.99 1.36
CA ARG A 61 0.24 1.69 1.00
C ARG A 61 1.19 2.56 1.82
N ASP A 62 0.94 3.86 1.89
CA ASP A 62 1.79 4.80 2.62
C ASP A 62 1.76 4.53 4.13
N GLN A 63 0.59 4.23 4.70
CA GLN A 63 0.45 3.85 6.12
C GLN A 63 1.20 2.56 6.46
N VAL A 64 1.20 1.57 5.56
CA VAL A 64 1.94 0.31 5.75
C VAL A 64 3.45 0.57 5.73
N LEU A 65 3.91 1.46 4.84
CA LEU A 65 5.33 1.84 4.78
C LEU A 65 5.76 2.57 6.06
N GLU A 66 4.96 3.54 6.51
CA GLU A 66 5.20 4.28 7.76
C GLU A 66 5.25 3.33 8.97
N ALA A 67 4.35 2.35 9.03
CA ALA A 67 4.36 1.35 10.10
C ALA A 67 5.62 0.48 10.07
N ALA A 68 6.13 0.13 8.88
CA ALA A 68 7.36 -0.64 8.74
C ALA A 68 8.60 0.18 9.13
N ASP A 69 8.64 1.46 8.76
CA ASP A 69 9.69 2.41 9.13
C ASP A 69 9.70 2.63 10.66
N GLY A 70 8.54 2.81 11.27
CA GLY A 70 8.41 2.98 12.72
C GLY A 70 8.90 1.77 13.53
N ILE A 71 8.89 0.56 12.95
CA ILE A 71 9.54 -0.61 13.58
C ILE A 71 11.06 -0.54 13.46
N ASP A 72 11.60 0.00 12.37
CA ASP A 72 13.05 0.16 12.18
C ASP A 72 13.65 1.09 13.24
N GLU A 73 12.95 2.20 13.51
CA GLU A 73 13.32 3.20 14.53
C GLU A 73 13.39 2.63 15.96
N ILE A 74 12.73 1.50 16.26
CA ILE A 74 12.83 0.84 17.57
C ILE A 74 14.25 0.26 17.80
N PHE A 75 14.97 -0.02 16.73
CA PHE A 75 16.29 -0.65 16.76
C PHE A 75 17.46 0.33 16.66
N ASP A 76 17.22 1.57 16.26
CA ASP A 76 18.18 2.68 16.28
C ASP A 76 18.52 3.11 17.73
#